data_AF-A0A8H6HVD8-F1
#
_entry.id   AF-A0A8H6HVD8-F1
#
_cell.length_a   1.000
_cell.length_b   1.000
_cell.length_c   1.000
_cell.angle_alpha   90.00
_cell.angle_beta   90.00
_cell.angle_gamma   90.00
#
_symmetry.space_group_name_H-M   'P 1'
#
loop_
_entity.id
_entity.type
_entity.pdbx_description
1 polymer ?
#
loop_
_entity_poly.entity_id
_entity_poly.type
_entity_poly.pdbx_seq_one_letter_code
_entity_poly.pdbx_strand_id
1 'polypeptide(L)'
;MKLFRLDSLSETVYWTYRSWRKGYTLTNDLRDWAQITEFRPMEVALQKIAESWARWQFLLPFFASHGLHIYDLEERPPAKPPKHPLSQHSSMETWPWARRAYEDEKELCFNFVHAVRVWPARDDNGHEVMIRLVSGSDMTDELRAFQRLNTPKARSDPRNHTLPALKYLRFDGMVFVVMPRWGSGPFSPFARFSTISELFDLVESFYEGLEFLHENRIAHRDIYQTNLVINILGEVGIHRVGMRKLGEVKYAFIDFDACLTFPEDSDLDAVRVEREMRNQVEQLGLKPGMCNPFKDDVLCLAVEAQRMLRVAEHSLPEVGQFFEWIWACDYEETPSATVVLQRLRQLRGSLSDDQLKQPPAGMFWARGRIEPYR
;
A
#
# COMPACT_ATOMS: atom_id res chain seq x y z
N MET A 1 -15.27 11.38 -32.60
CA MET A 1 -14.22 10.35 -32.49
C MET A 1 -13.09 10.92 -31.66
N LYS A 2 -12.75 10.30 -30.51
CA LYS A 2 -11.60 10.75 -29.70
C LYS A 2 -10.31 10.34 -30.41
N LEU A 3 -9.39 11.29 -30.60
CA LEU A 3 -8.04 11.02 -31.09
C LEU A 3 -7.16 10.68 -29.88
N PHE A 4 -6.51 9.52 -29.91
CA PHE A 4 -5.52 9.13 -28.89
C PHE A 4 -4.16 9.71 -29.24
N ARG A 5 -3.44 10.27 -28.25
CA ARG A 5 -2.09 10.81 -28.46
C ARG A 5 -1.07 9.87 -27.83
N LEU A 6 -0.38 9.11 -28.67
CA LEU A 6 0.64 8.13 -28.28
C LEU A 6 1.98 8.46 -28.95
N ASP A 7 3.04 7.82 -28.48
CA ASP A 7 4.42 8.14 -28.87
C ASP A 7 4.67 7.98 -30.37
N SER A 8 3.97 7.03 -31.03
CA SER A 8 4.04 6.83 -32.47
C SER A 8 2.72 7.15 -33.20
N LEU A 9 2.84 7.57 -34.46
CA LEU A 9 1.70 7.79 -35.35
C LEU A 9 0.94 6.48 -35.61
N SER A 10 1.65 5.36 -35.76
CA SER A 10 1.05 4.04 -35.95
C SER A 10 0.18 3.62 -34.77
N GLU A 11 0.65 3.81 -33.54
CA GLU A 11 -0.14 3.53 -32.34
C GLU A 11 -1.32 4.49 -32.23
N THR A 12 -1.09 5.78 -32.46
CA THR A 12 -2.15 6.79 -32.48
C THR A 12 -3.29 6.39 -33.43
N VAL A 13 -2.96 5.99 -34.66
CA VAL A 13 -3.94 5.52 -35.66
C VAL A 13 -4.63 4.23 -35.20
N TYR A 14 -3.85 3.24 -34.75
CA TYR A 14 -4.38 1.96 -34.27
C TYR A 14 -5.39 2.15 -33.13
N TRP A 15 -5.03 2.92 -32.11
CA TRP A 15 -5.85 3.10 -30.91
C TRP A 15 -7.07 3.98 -31.17
N THR A 16 -6.94 4.99 -32.02
CA THR A 16 -8.07 5.80 -32.50
C THR A 16 -9.07 4.94 -33.28
N TYR A 17 -8.58 4.11 -34.21
CA TYR A 17 -9.43 3.19 -34.96
C TYR A 17 -10.08 2.13 -34.06
N ARG A 18 -9.33 1.57 -33.10
CA ARG A 18 -9.84 0.59 -32.13
C ARG A 18 -10.98 1.18 -31.29
N SER A 19 -10.81 2.40 -30.79
CA SER A 19 -11.84 3.11 -30.03
C SER A 19 -13.10 3.33 -30.87
N TRP A 20 -12.94 3.83 -32.11
CA TRP A 20 -14.05 3.99 -33.05
C TRP A 20 -14.77 2.67 -33.33
N ARG A 21 -14.04 1.61 -33.69
CA ARG A 21 -14.60 0.30 -34.02
C ARG A 21 -15.34 -0.34 -32.85
N LYS A 22 -14.86 -0.16 -31.62
CA LYS A 22 -15.52 -0.69 -30.41
C LYS A 22 -16.65 0.19 -29.89
N GLY A 23 -16.81 1.42 -30.40
CA GLY A 23 -17.73 2.40 -29.82
C GLY A 23 -17.39 2.76 -28.36
N TYR A 24 -16.16 2.51 -27.92
CA TYR A 24 -15.72 2.70 -26.53
C TYR A 24 -14.65 3.79 -26.48
N THR A 25 -14.84 4.78 -25.61
CA THR A 25 -13.89 5.89 -25.42
C THR A 25 -13.30 5.83 -24.04
N LEU A 26 -12.01 5.54 -23.96
CA LEU A 26 -11.27 5.58 -22.71
C LEU A 26 -11.06 7.03 -22.27
N THR A 27 -11.44 7.34 -21.04
CA THR A 27 -11.17 8.64 -20.40
C THR A 27 -9.77 8.69 -19.81
N ASN A 28 -9.15 9.88 -19.86
CA ASN A 28 -7.86 10.18 -19.22
C ASN A 28 -8.02 11.17 -18.05
N ASP A 29 -9.26 11.44 -17.63
CA ASP A 29 -9.58 12.19 -16.42
C ASP A 29 -9.61 11.23 -15.24
N LEU A 30 -8.76 11.44 -14.24
CA LEU A 30 -8.67 10.58 -13.06
C LEU A 30 -9.97 10.52 -12.25
N ARG A 31 -10.83 11.54 -12.32
CA ARG A 31 -12.11 11.56 -11.60
C ARG A 31 -13.04 10.44 -12.07
N ASP A 32 -12.94 10.07 -13.34
CA ASP A 32 -13.69 8.96 -13.92
C ASP A 32 -13.11 7.58 -13.52
N TRP A 33 -11.98 7.55 -12.81
CA TRP A 33 -11.35 6.37 -12.24
C TRP A 33 -11.44 6.35 -10.71
N ALA A 34 -12.30 7.16 -10.11
CA ALA A 34 -12.49 7.20 -8.66
C ALA A 34 -12.89 5.83 -8.10
N GLN A 35 -12.50 5.56 -6.85
CA GLN A 35 -12.91 4.34 -6.15
C GLN A 35 -14.42 4.22 -6.06
N ILE A 36 -14.91 2.98 -6.07
CA ILE A 36 -16.32 2.70 -5.84
C ILE A 36 -16.60 2.89 -4.35
N THR A 37 -17.38 3.90 -4.01
CA THR A 37 -17.77 4.19 -2.62
C THR A 37 -19.17 3.66 -2.27
N GLU A 38 -20.01 3.41 -3.28
CA GLU A 38 -21.37 2.89 -3.12
C GLU A 38 -21.41 1.39 -3.44
N PHE A 39 -21.51 0.58 -2.38
CA PHE A 39 -21.59 -0.88 -2.48
C PHE A 39 -23.01 -1.43 -2.35
N ARG A 40 -24.01 -0.55 -2.16
CA ARG A 40 -25.42 -0.93 -2.07
C ARG A 40 -26.30 -0.05 -2.97
N PRO A 41 -27.25 -0.63 -3.71
CA PRO A 41 -27.52 -2.07 -3.84
C PRO A 41 -26.40 -2.79 -4.63
N MET A 42 -26.26 -4.11 -4.47
CA MET A 42 -25.12 -4.89 -4.99
C MET A 42 -25.00 -4.79 -6.52
N GLU A 43 -26.13 -4.66 -7.20
CA GLU A 43 -26.25 -4.50 -8.65
C GLU A 43 -25.49 -3.26 -9.13
N VAL A 44 -25.57 -2.14 -8.39
CA VAL A 44 -24.82 -0.91 -8.69
C VAL A 44 -23.32 -1.13 -8.52
N ALA A 45 -22.91 -1.84 -7.48
CA ALA A 45 -21.50 -2.16 -7.24
C ALA A 45 -20.93 -3.03 -8.37
N LEU A 46 -21.67 -4.06 -8.80
CA LEU A 46 -21.29 -4.94 -9.90
C LEU A 46 -21.22 -4.18 -11.24
N GLN A 47 -22.16 -3.26 -11.50
CA GLN A 47 -22.10 -2.40 -12.67
C GLN A 47 -20.83 -1.54 -12.69
N LYS A 48 -20.51 -0.87 -11.58
CA LYS A 48 -19.30 -0.04 -11.48
C LYS A 48 -18.01 -0.87 -11.63
N ILE A 49 -17.99 -2.09 -11.10
CA ILE A 49 -16.88 -3.04 -11.30
C ILE A 49 -16.76 -3.42 -12.79
N ALA A 50 -17.88 -3.71 -13.47
CA ALA A 50 -17.87 -4.02 -14.90
C ALA A 50 -17.40 -2.84 -15.76
N GLU A 51 -17.79 -1.61 -15.41
CA GLU A 51 -17.31 -0.39 -16.06
C GLU A 51 -15.80 -0.17 -15.83
N SER A 52 -15.32 -0.41 -14.61
CA SER A 52 -13.88 -0.41 -14.30
C SER A 52 -13.14 -1.46 -15.15
N TRP A 53 -13.63 -2.69 -15.16
CA TRP A 53 -13.04 -3.77 -15.94
C TRP A 53 -13.03 -3.47 -17.44
N ALA A 54 -14.08 -2.87 -18.00
CA ALA A 54 -14.11 -2.48 -19.41
C ALA A 54 -12.95 -1.51 -19.78
N ARG A 55 -12.55 -0.62 -18.86
CA ARG A 55 -11.39 0.28 -19.05
C ARG A 55 -10.09 -0.52 -19.14
N TRP A 56 -9.85 -1.42 -18.19
CA TRP A 56 -8.67 -2.30 -18.18
C TRP A 56 -8.66 -3.27 -19.37
N GLN A 57 -9.82 -3.82 -19.72
CA GLN A 57 -10.00 -4.71 -20.87
C GLN A 57 -9.70 -4.01 -22.19
N PHE A 58 -10.07 -2.72 -22.32
CA PHE A 58 -9.72 -1.92 -23.49
C PHE A 58 -8.21 -1.84 -23.70
N LEU A 59 -7.47 -1.66 -22.60
CA LEU A 59 -6.02 -1.52 -22.52
C LEU A 59 -5.23 -2.85 -22.59
N LEU A 60 -5.87 -4.02 -22.61
CA LEU A 60 -5.17 -5.32 -22.65
C LEU A 60 -4.05 -5.41 -23.70
N PRO A 61 -4.24 -5.00 -24.98
CA PRO A 61 -3.15 -5.07 -25.96
C PRO A 61 -1.97 -4.15 -25.62
N PHE A 62 -2.22 -3.02 -24.96
CA PHE A 62 -1.17 -2.10 -24.53
C PHE A 62 -0.33 -2.72 -23.43
N PHE A 63 -0.95 -3.34 -22.43
CA PHE A 63 -0.19 -4.03 -21.37
C PHE A 63 0.54 -5.26 -21.90
N ALA A 64 -0.10 -6.04 -22.78
CA ALA A 64 0.52 -7.19 -23.42
C ALA A 64 1.74 -6.79 -24.27
N SER A 65 1.71 -5.67 -24.99
CA SER A 65 2.88 -5.18 -25.74
C SER A 65 4.06 -4.75 -24.85
N HIS A 66 3.82 -4.59 -23.54
CA HIS A 66 4.84 -4.30 -22.53
C HIS A 66 5.20 -5.52 -21.67
N GLY A 67 4.77 -6.72 -22.08
CA GLY A 67 5.07 -7.97 -21.37
C GLY A 67 4.30 -8.14 -20.07
N LEU A 68 3.06 -7.64 -20.02
CA LEU A 68 2.19 -7.69 -18.85
C LEU A 68 0.87 -8.39 -19.16
N HIS A 69 0.64 -9.49 -18.45
CA HIS A 69 -0.53 -10.36 -18.56
C HIS A 69 -1.51 -10.02 -17.43
N ILE A 70 -2.52 -9.23 -17.76
CA ILE A 70 -3.54 -8.76 -16.81
C ILE A 70 -4.35 -9.92 -16.23
N TYR A 71 -4.66 -9.87 -14.94
CA TYR A 71 -5.58 -10.81 -14.29
C TYR A 71 -6.99 -10.65 -14.86
N ASP A 72 -7.63 -11.76 -15.18
CA ASP A 72 -8.94 -11.77 -15.83
C ASP A 72 -10.07 -11.67 -14.80
N LEU A 73 -10.96 -10.70 -14.99
CA LEU A 73 -12.24 -10.66 -14.32
C LEU A 73 -13.27 -11.28 -15.26
N GLU A 74 -13.61 -12.54 -15.01
CA GLU A 74 -14.60 -13.29 -15.80
C GLU A 74 -16.02 -12.70 -15.59
N GLU A 75 -16.86 -13.31 -14.76
CA GLU A 75 -18.23 -12.81 -14.55
C GLU A 75 -18.38 -12.02 -13.24
N ARG A 76 -17.62 -12.39 -12.21
CA ARG A 76 -17.70 -11.81 -10.87
C ARG A 76 -16.32 -11.81 -10.22
N PRO A 77 -16.09 -10.92 -9.22
CA PRO A 77 -14.88 -10.96 -8.41
C PRO A 77 -14.69 -12.36 -7.79
N PRO A 78 -13.44 -12.79 -7.54
CA PRO A 78 -12.19 -12.04 -7.74
C PRO A 78 -11.63 -12.08 -9.17
N ALA A 79 -10.70 -11.18 -9.48
CA ALA A 79 -9.88 -11.29 -10.69
C ALA A 79 -8.87 -12.45 -10.54
N LYS A 80 -8.76 -13.30 -11.55
CA LYS A 80 -7.99 -14.55 -11.53
C LYS A 80 -6.64 -14.37 -12.24
N PRO A 81 -5.57 -15.08 -11.77
CA PRO A 81 -4.27 -15.03 -12.43
C PRO A 81 -4.35 -15.50 -13.88
N PRO A 82 -3.50 -14.98 -14.78
CA PRO A 82 -3.42 -15.45 -16.15
C PRO A 82 -2.97 -16.91 -16.20
N LYS A 83 -3.45 -17.67 -17.20
CA LYS A 83 -3.05 -19.08 -17.38
C LYS A 83 -1.57 -19.22 -17.77
N HIS A 84 -1.04 -18.25 -18.49
CA HIS A 84 0.36 -18.18 -18.91
C HIS A 84 0.85 -16.72 -18.89
N PRO A 85 2.13 -16.48 -18.55
CA PRO A 85 3.09 -17.46 -18.00
C PRO A 85 2.66 -17.95 -16.60
N LEU A 86 3.22 -19.07 -16.13
CA LEU A 86 3.01 -19.54 -14.75
C LEU A 86 3.83 -18.70 -13.77
N SER A 87 3.37 -18.59 -12.54
CA SER A 87 4.08 -17.85 -11.49
C SER A 87 5.43 -18.50 -11.18
N GLN A 88 6.48 -17.69 -11.08
CA GLN A 88 7.86 -18.14 -10.82
C GLN A 88 8.37 -17.78 -9.42
N HIS A 89 7.51 -17.25 -8.53
CA HIS A 89 7.93 -16.89 -7.17
C HIS A 89 8.41 -18.10 -6.36
N SER A 90 9.45 -17.88 -5.58
CA SER A 90 10.02 -18.87 -4.66
C SER A 90 9.91 -18.44 -3.18
N SER A 91 10.12 -19.36 -2.24
CA SER A 91 10.21 -19.03 -0.81
C SER A 91 11.49 -18.26 -0.47
N MET A 92 12.50 -18.30 -1.34
CA MET A 92 13.81 -17.63 -1.21
C MET A 92 13.92 -16.40 -2.11
N GLU A 93 12.77 -15.86 -2.52
CA GLU A 93 12.70 -14.75 -3.45
C GLU A 93 13.51 -13.55 -2.97
N THR A 94 14.16 -12.87 -3.92
CA THR A 94 14.97 -11.69 -3.61
C THR A 94 14.21 -10.40 -3.88
N TRP A 95 14.64 -9.32 -3.22
CA TRP A 95 14.11 -7.99 -3.50
C TRP A 95 14.22 -7.67 -5.01
N PRO A 96 13.18 -7.13 -5.66
CA PRO A 96 12.01 -6.49 -5.05
C PRO A 96 10.75 -7.37 -4.96
N TRP A 97 10.87 -8.66 -5.23
CA TRP A 97 9.73 -9.57 -5.33
C TRP A 97 9.31 -10.13 -3.97
N ALA A 98 8.03 -10.47 -3.86
CA ALA A 98 7.51 -11.11 -2.66
C ALA A 98 7.86 -12.60 -2.62
N ARG A 99 8.09 -13.14 -1.43
CA ARG A 99 8.33 -14.58 -1.25
C ARG A 99 7.01 -15.35 -1.34
N ARG A 100 7.06 -16.52 -1.96
CA ARG A 100 5.90 -17.40 -2.12
C ARG A 100 5.45 -18.00 -0.79
N ALA A 101 4.15 -17.85 -0.49
CA ALA A 101 3.43 -18.49 0.61
C ALA A 101 2.16 -19.25 0.17
N TYR A 102 1.84 -19.23 -1.13
CA TYR A 102 0.75 -20.00 -1.72
C TYR A 102 1.21 -21.36 -2.24
N GLU A 103 0.29 -22.33 -2.24
CA GLU A 103 0.47 -23.65 -2.84
C GLU A 103 -0.19 -23.70 -4.23
N ASP A 104 -1.40 -23.14 -4.37
CA ASP A 104 -2.16 -23.04 -5.62
C ASP A 104 -2.25 -21.56 -6.07
N GLU A 105 -2.08 -21.29 -7.37
CA GLU A 105 -2.23 -19.93 -7.92
C GLU A 105 -3.63 -19.34 -7.71
N LYS A 106 -4.66 -20.16 -7.43
CA LYS A 106 -5.97 -19.66 -7.01
C LYS A 106 -5.91 -18.80 -5.75
N GLU A 107 -4.94 -19.02 -4.87
CA GLU A 107 -4.71 -18.18 -3.69
C GLU A 107 -4.22 -16.77 -4.06
N LEU A 108 -3.75 -16.56 -5.30
CA LEU A 108 -3.35 -15.26 -5.83
C LEU A 108 -4.53 -14.43 -6.35
N CYS A 109 -5.76 -14.94 -6.32
CA CYS A 109 -6.94 -14.20 -6.76
C CYS A 109 -7.01 -12.82 -6.08
N PHE A 110 -7.39 -11.81 -6.85
CA PHE A 110 -7.43 -10.44 -6.37
C PHE A 110 -8.85 -10.00 -6.07
N ASN A 111 -9.13 -9.80 -4.79
CA ASN A 111 -10.45 -9.45 -4.28
C ASN A 111 -10.74 -7.93 -4.34
N PHE A 112 -9.71 -7.09 -4.48
CA PHE A 112 -9.84 -5.63 -4.40
C PHE A 112 -10.16 -4.97 -5.75
N VAL A 113 -10.96 -5.62 -6.60
CA VAL A 113 -11.33 -5.11 -7.94
C VAL A 113 -12.18 -3.84 -7.91
N HIS A 114 -12.61 -3.39 -6.73
CA HIS A 114 -13.24 -2.10 -6.50
C HIS A 114 -12.26 -0.92 -6.50
N ALA A 115 -10.95 -1.19 -6.37
CA ALA A 115 -9.91 -0.19 -6.48
C ALA A 115 -9.64 0.10 -7.97
N VAL A 116 -10.51 0.89 -8.59
CA VAL A 116 -10.60 1.15 -10.05
C VAL A 116 -9.27 1.55 -10.72
N ARG A 117 -8.37 2.21 -9.99
CA ARG A 117 -7.04 2.65 -10.47
C ARG A 117 -5.94 1.62 -10.36
N VAL A 118 -6.19 0.43 -9.83
CA VAL A 118 -5.16 -0.60 -9.67
C VAL A 118 -5.64 -1.95 -10.18
N TRP A 119 -4.77 -2.66 -10.88
CA TRP A 119 -5.07 -4.00 -11.38
C TRP A 119 -3.86 -4.92 -11.30
N PRO A 120 -4.02 -6.19 -10.90
CA PRO A 120 -2.92 -7.14 -10.88
C PRO A 120 -2.61 -7.66 -12.28
N ALA A 121 -1.33 -7.95 -12.50
CA ALA A 121 -0.83 -8.58 -13.70
C ALA A 121 0.33 -9.52 -13.36
N ARG A 122 0.75 -10.31 -14.34
CA ARG A 122 1.97 -11.11 -14.29
C ARG A 122 2.89 -10.66 -15.42
N ASP A 123 4.18 -10.51 -15.16
CA ASP A 123 5.14 -10.20 -16.23
C ASP A 123 5.53 -11.45 -17.04
N ASP A 124 6.23 -11.26 -18.17
CA ASP A 124 6.72 -12.37 -19.02
C ASP A 124 7.64 -13.36 -18.30
N ASN A 125 8.25 -12.96 -17.19
CA ASN A 125 9.11 -13.81 -16.37
C ASN A 125 8.33 -14.57 -15.28
N GLY A 126 7.01 -14.37 -15.18
CA GLY A 126 6.17 -15.01 -14.18
C GLY A 126 6.19 -14.35 -12.80
N HIS A 127 6.63 -13.09 -12.68
CA HIS A 127 6.50 -12.33 -11.44
C HIS A 127 5.15 -11.63 -11.36
N GLU A 128 4.54 -11.67 -10.18
CA GLU A 128 3.32 -10.94 -9.90
C GLU A 128 3.60 -9.45 -9.70
N VAL A 129 2.84 -8.62 -10.39
CA VAL A 129 2.93 -7.16 -10.36
C VAL A 129 1.57 -6.52 -10.14
N MET A 130 1.59 -5.28 -9.67
CA MET A 130 0.44 -4.39 -9.65
C MET A 130 0.67 -3.26 -10.65
N ILE A 131 -0.35 -2.97 -11.45
CA ILE A 131 -0.37 -1.82 -12.35
C ILE A 131 -1.29 -0.78 -11.74
N ARG A 132 -0.78 0.43 -11.55
CA ARG A 132 -1.53 1.53 -10.94
C ARG A 132 -1.56 2.75 -11.84
N LEU A 133 -2.74 3.29 -12.11
CA LEU A 133 -2.93 4.57 -12.77
C LEU A 133 -2.71 5.70 -11.74
N VAL A 134 -1.62 6.44 -11.88
CA VAL A 134 -1.19 7.46 -10.91
C VAL A 134 -1.44 8.89 -11.36
N SER A 135 -1.62 9.11 -12.67
CA SER A 135 -1.82 10.44 -13.25
C SER A 135 -2.63 10.31 -14.54
N GLY A 136 -3.54 11.25 -14.74
CA GLY A 136 -4.26 11.48 -16.00
C GLY A 136 -3.49 12.47 -16.87
N SER A 137 -4.20 13.37 -17.54
CA SER A 137 -3.54 14.44 -18.33
C SER A 137 -2.67 15.39 -17.49
N ASP A 138 -3.01 15.55 -16.20
CA ASP A 138 -2.36 16.47 -15.29
C ASP A 138 -1.40 15.76 -14.31
N MET A 139 -0.32 16.46 -13.95
CA MET A 139 0.63 16.00 -12.94
C MET A 139 -0.04 15.98 -11.56
N THR A 140 -0.03 14.81 -10.92
CA THR A 140 -0.57 14.57 -9.57
C THR A 140 0.54 14.54 -8.53
N ASP A 141 0.19 14.76 -7.26
CA ASP A 141 1.11 14.53 -6.14
C ASP A 141 1.53 13.07 -6.03
N GLU A 142 0.64 12.14 -6.37
CA GLU A 142 0.98 10.72 -6.44
C GLU A 142 2.11 10.45 -7.45
N LEU A 143 2.04 10.99 -8.67
CA LEU A 143 3.10 10.82 -9.66
C LEU A 143 4.40 11.51 -9.21
N ARG A 144 4.33 12.69 -8.59
CA ARG A 144 5.50 13.38 -8.03
C ARG A 144 6.16 12.54 -6.93
N ALA A 145 5.36 11.97 -6.02
CA ALA A 145 5.84 11.08 -4.97
C ALA A 145 6.54 9.86 -5.58
N PHE A 146 5.91 9.17 -6.55
CA PHE A 146 6.54 8.06 -7.24
C PHE A 146 7.89 8.44 -7.86
N GLN A 147 7.97 9.57 -8.56
CA GLN A 147 9.21 10.03 -9.19
C GLN A 147 10.30 10.34 -8.16
N ARG A 148 9.95 11.04 -7.07
CA ARG A 148 10.89 11.40 -5.99
C ARG A 148 11.42 10.16 -5.28
N LEU A 149 10.51 9.26 -4.90
CA LEU A 149 10.83 8.04 -4.17
C LEU A 149 11.61 7.04 -5.01
N ASN A 150 11.55 7.09 -6.35
CA ASN A 150 12.23 6.14 -7.24
C ASN A 150 13.50 6.69 -7.91
N THR A 151 14.03 7.83 -7.44
CA THR A 151 15.38 8.25 -7.83
C THR A 151 16.42 7.23 -7.35
N PRO A 152 17.59 7.09 -8.02
CA PRO A 152 18.65 6.20 -7.57
C PRO A 152 19.07 6.44 -6.12
N LYS A 153 19.17 7.71 -5.71
CA LYS A 153 19.47 8.11 -4.33
C LYS A 153 18.40 7.61 -3.37
N ALA A 154 17.12 7.89 -3.64
CA ALA A 154 16.03 7.46 -2.79
C ALA A 154 15.93 5.93 -2.69
N ARG A 155 16.12 5.20 -3.80
CA ARG A 155 16.10 3.72 -3.80
C ARG A 155 17.28 3.08 -3.07
N SER A 156 18.42 3.77 -2.99
CA SER A 156 19.60 3.30 -2.27
C SER A 156 19.50 3.47 -0.75
N ASP A 157 18.58 4.33 -0.26
CA ASP A 157 18.34 4.50 1.17
C ASP A 157 17.53 3.30 1.70
N PRO A 158 18.07 2.51 2.65
CA PRO A 158 17.39 1.32 3.17
C PRO A 158 16.10 1.66 3.93
N ARG A 159 15.93 2.91 4.40
CA ARG A 159 14.73 3.40 5.08
C ARG A 159 13.56 3.61 4.12
N ASN A 160 13.78 3.46 2.82
CA ASN A 160 12.74 3.61 1.82
C ASN A 160 11.82 2.38 1.75
N HIS A 161 10.91 2.29 2.71
CA HIS A 161 9.87 1.27 2.80
C HIS A 161 8.71 1.56 1.84
N THR A 162 8.98 1.70 0.55
CA THR A 162 7.96 1.83 -0.50
C THR A 162 8.31 0.91 -1.67
N LEU A 163 7.31 0.49 -2.44
CA LEU A 163 7.57 -0.40 -3.57
C LEU A 163 8.26 0.33 -4.73
N PRO A 164 9.25 -0.30 -5.40
CA PRO A 164 9.91 0.32 -6.54
C PRO A 164 8.99 0.35 -7.76
N ALA A 165 9.07 1.43 -8.52
CA ALA A 165 8.50 1.52 -9.85
C ALA A 165 9.37 0.75 -10.84
N LEU A 166 8.88 -0.40 -11.31
CA LEU A 166 9.56 -1.24 -12.30
C LEU A 166 9.46 -0.64 -13.70
N LYS A 167 8.30 -0.04 -14.03
CA LYS A 167 8.04 0.60 -15.32
C LYS A 167 7.10 1.81 -15.12
N TYR A 168 7.32 2.85 -15.92
CA TYR A 168 6.36 3.93 -16.13
C TYR A 168 5.82 3.80 -17.56
N LEU A 169 4.53 3.51 -17.71
CA LEU A 169 3.88 3.35 -19.01
C LEU A 169 2.98 4.54 -19.27
N ARG A 170 3.07 5.12 -20.48
CA ARG A 170 2.29 6.30 -20.86
C ARG A 170 1.26 5.94 -21.92
N PHE A 171 0.02 6.41 -21.72
CA PHE A 171 -1.06 6.18 -22.69
C PHE A 171 -2.03 7.36 -22.67
N ASP A 172 -2.06 8.14 -23.76
CA ASP A 172 -3.03 9.22 -23.95
C ASP A 172 -3.10 10.23 -22.79
N GLY A 173 -1.92 10.67 -22.35
CA GLY A 173 -1.74 11.55 -21.19
C GLY A 173 -1.63 10.79 -19.86
N MET A 174 -2.25 9.62 -19.73
CA MET A 174 -2.19 8.84 -18.50
C MET A 174 -0.80 8.26 -18.22
N VAL A 175 -0.48 8.10 -16.94
CA VAL A 175 0.73 7.43 -16.47
C VAL A 175 0.36 6.26 -15.57
N PHE A 176 0.80 5.07 -15.97
CA PHE A 176 0.71 3.84 -15.18
C PHE A 176 2.07 3.51 -14.58
N VAL A 177 2.08 3.15 -13.31
CA VAL A 177 3.27 2.62 -12.62
C VAL A 177 3.08 1.13 -12.40
N VAL A 178 4.07 0.35 -12.81
CA VAL A 178 4.13 -1.09 -12.55
C VAL A 178 5.03 -1.32 -11.35
N MET A 179 4.53 -2.06 -10.35
CA MET A 179 5.24 -2.35 -9.10
C MET A 179 5.19 -3.85 -8.81
N PRO A 180 6.13 -4.42 -8.03
CA PRO A 180 5.99 -5.79 -7.53
C PRO A 180 4.68 -5.94 -6.75
N ARG A 181 4.02 -7.11 -6.86
CA ARG A 181 2.86 -7.42 -6.03
C ARG A 181 3.33 -8.05 -4.72
N TRP A 182 3.01 -7.37 -3.62
CA TRP A 182 3.25 -7.84 -2.26
C TRP A 182 1.94 -8.24 -1.58
N GLY A 183 2.02 -9.03 -0.51
CA GLY A 183 0.85 -9.41 0.27
C GLY A 183 0.34 -8.28 1.14
N SER A 184 -0.97 -8.23 1.36
CA SER A 184 -1.63 -7.21 2.17
C SER A 184 -1.86 -7.65 3.61
N GLY A 185 -2.19 -6.68 4.46
CA GLY A 185 -2.59 -6.90 5.85
C GLY A 185 -1.47 -7.43 6.75
N PRO A 186 -0.28 -6.78 6.81
CA PRO A 186 0.74 -7.15 7.77
C PRO A 186 0.31 -6.92 9.22
N PHE A 187 -0.68 -6.03 9.45
CA PHE A 187 -1.37 -5.76 10.72
C PHE A 187 -2.70 -6.51 10.87
N SER A 188 -2.99 -7.49 9.99
CA SER A 188 -4.21 -8.29 10.09
C SER A 188 -4.27 -9.04 11.43
N PRO A 189 -5.44 -9.14 12.08
CA PRO A 189 -5.67 -10.05 13.20
C PRO A 189 -5.28 -11.51 12.95
N PHE A 190 -5.28 -11.92 11.68
CA PHE A 190 -4.92 -13.27 11.26
C PHE A 190 -3.42 -13.42 10.96
N ALA A 191 -2.66 -12.32 11.01
CA ALA A 191 -1.21 -12.38 10.92
C ALA A 191 -0.64 -13.11 12.14
N ARG A 192 0.17 -14.14 11.88
CA ARG A 192 0.85 -14.90 12.93
C ARG A 192 2.24 -14.33 13.17
N PHE A 193 2.56 -14.14 14.44
CA PHE A 193 3.89 -13.75 14.93
C PHE A 193 4.36 -14.83 15.90
N SER A 194 5.60 -15.25 15.73
CA SER A 194 6.26 -16.23 16.59
C SER A 194 6.87 -15.59 17.83
N THR A 195 7.27 -14.31 17.72
CA THR A 195 7.98 -13.62 18.81
C THR A 195 7.56 -12.16 18.93
N ILE A 196 7.73 -11.58 20.11
CA ILE A 196 7.60 -10.13 20.34
C ILE A 196 8.58 -9.34 19.46
N SER A 197 9.79 -9.86 19.21
CA SER A 197 10.76 -9.23 18.30
C SER A 197 10.17 -8.97 16.91
N GLU A 198 9.40 -9.90 16.35
CA GLU A 198 8.79 -9.71 15.01
C GLU A 198 7.73 -8.59 15.00
N LEU A 199 7.07 -8.32 16.14
CA LEU A 199 6.15 -7.18 16.29
C LEU A 199 6.92 -5.86 16.32
N PHE A 200 8.04 -5.81 17.04
CA PHE A 200 8.93 -4.65 17.00
C PHE A 200 9.49 -4.41 15.60
N ASP A 201 9.96 -5.45 14.91
CA ASP A 201 10.48 -5.35 13.53
C ASP A 201 9.44 -4.78 12.56
N LEU A 202 8.18 -5.20 12.70
CA LEU A 202 7.06 -4.66 11.95
C LEU A 202 6.88 -3.15 12.20
N VAL A 203 6.73 -2.77 13.47
CA VAL A 203 6.41 -1.38 13.84
C VAL A 203 7.59 -0.44 13.55
N GLU A 204 8.82 -0.86 13.84
CA GLU A 204 10.02 -0.10 13.51
C GLU A 204 10.17 0.12 12.00
N SER A 205 9.94 -0.91 11.17
CA SER A 205 10.04 -0.76 9.70
C SER A 205 9.07 0.29 9.17
N PHE A 206 7.84 0.34 9.68
CA PHE A 206 6.87 1.34 9.23
C PHE A 206 7.18 2.75 9.75
N TYR A 207 7.67 2.91 10.98
CA TYR A 207 8.12 4.22 11.46
C TYR A 207 9.39 4.71 10.77
N GLU A 208 10.34 3.81 10.45
CA GLU A 208 11.51 4.12 9.62
C GLU A 208 11.10 4.56 8.21
N GLY A 209 10.14 3.86 7.60
CA GLY A 209 9.54 4.26 6.33
C GLY A 209 8.84 5.61 6.39
N LEU A 210 8.11 5.87 7.49
CA LEU A 210 7.38 7.12 7.65
C LEU A 210 8.31 8.32 7.87
N GLU A 211 9.36 8.14 8.69
CA GLU A 211 10.45 9.10 8.81
C GLU A 211 11.02 9.44 7.42
N PHE A 212 11.36 8.42 6.62
CA PHE A 212 11.89 8.62 5.28
C PHE A 212 10.91 9.38 4.37
N LEU A 213 9.62 9.05 4.38
CA LEU A 213 8.61 9.78 3.62
C LEU A 213 8.55 11.27 4.02
N HIS A 214 8.55 11.54 5.32
CA HIS A 214 8.49 12.89 5.86
C HIS A 214 9.76 13.70 5.53
N GLU A 215 10.94 13.09 5.64
CA GLU A 215 12.21 13.69 5.20
C GLU A 215 12.19 14.03 3.71
N ASN A 216 11.54 13.21 2.88
CA ASN A 216 11.33 13.47 1.45
C ASN A 216 10.13 14.39 1.16
N ARG A 217 9.56 15.03 2.19
CA ARG A 217 8.47 16.01 2.09
C ARG A 217 7.20 15.43 1.45
N ILE A 218 6.89 14.19 1.81
CA ILE A 218 5.66 13.49 1.38
C ILE A 218 4.86 13.14 2.63
N ALA A 219 3.63 13.67 2.72
CA ALA A 219 2.64 13.20 3.68
C ALA A 219 1.75 12.18 2.97
N HIS A 220 1.61 10.97 3.52
CA HIS A 220 0.87 9.86 2.92
C HIS A 220 -0.65 10.09 2.98
N ARG A 221 -1.16 10.59 4.11
CA ARG A 221 -2.57 10.93 4.40
C ARG A 221 -3.57 9.76 4.28
N ASP A 222 -3.09 8.54 4.06
CA ASP A 222 -3.94 7.34 3.99
C ASP A 222 -3.29 6.10 4.63
N ILE A 223 -2.62 6.30 5.76
CA ILE A 223 -2.01 5.19 6.50
C ILE A 223 -3.11 4.38 7.18
N TYR A 224 -3.39 3.22 6.60
CA TYR A 224 -4.35 2.24 7.10
C TYR A 224 -3.87 0.82 6.75
N GLN A 225 -4.29 -0.20 7.50
CA GLN A 225 -3.81 -1.58 7.34
C GLN A 225 -3.86 -2.14 5.90
N THR A 226 -4.77 -1.64 5.04
CA THR A 226 -4.90 -2.06 3.64
C THR A 226 -3.82 -1.48 2.73
N ASN A 227 -3.20 -0.36 3.14
CA ASN A 227 -2.15 0.35 2.41
C ASN A 227 -0.75 0.04 2.93
N LEU A 228 -0.65 -0.94 3.84
CA LEU A 228 0.58 -1.48 4.38
C LEU A 228 0.73 -2.91 3.85
N VAL A 229 1.90 -3.23 3.30
CA VAL A 229 2.15 -4.54 2.66
C VAL A 229 3.42 -5.20 3.19
N ILE A 230 3.56 -6.49 2.89
CA ILE A 230 4.66 -7.36 3.31
C ILE A 230 5.15 -8.19 2.11
N ASN A 231 6.45 -8.47 2.04
CA ASN A 231 7.06 -9.25 0.96
C ASN A 231 6.76 -10.75 1.03
N ILE A 232 5.51 -11.11 1.30
CA ILE A 232 5.00 -12.47 1.36
C ILE A 232 3.73 -12.49 0.54
N LEU A 233 3.68 -13.34 -0.48
CA LEU A 233 2.52 -13.45 -1.37
C LEU A 233 1.80 -14.77 -1.12
N GLY A 234 0.51 -14.71 -0.82
CA GLY A 234 -0.35 -15.85 -0.52
C GLY A 234 -1.80 -15.41 -0.31
N GLU A 235 -2.60 -16.25 0.33
CA GLU A 235 -3.97 -15.88 0.70
C GLU A 235 -3.99 -14.60 1.57
N VAL A 236 -4.90 -13.69 1.23
CA VAL A 236 -4.99 -12.36 1.85
C VAL A 236 -5.15 -12.45 3.36
N GLY A 237 -4.24 -11.81 4.09
CA GLY A 237 -4.30 -11.72 5.55
C GLY A 237 -3.92 -13.00 6.29
N ILE A 238 -3.64 -14.11 5.60
CA ILE A 238 -3.21 -15.37 6.20
C ILE A 238 -1.69 -15.51 5.98
N HIS A 239 -0.93 -15.15 7.01
CA HIS A 239 0.52 -15.31 7.01
C HIS A 239 0.90 -16.60 7.72
N ARG A 240 1.66 -17.47 7.04
CA ARG A 240 2.17 -18.70 7.65
C ARG A 240 3.20 -18.35 8.74
N VAL A 241 3.19 -19.13 9.82
CA VAL A 241 4.16 -19.00 10.92
C VAL A 241 5.59 -19.13 10.38
N GLY A 242 6.53 -18.35 10.91
CA GLY A 242 7.94 -18.41 10.55
C GLY A 242 8.35 -17.63 9.31
N MET A 243 7.41 -16.94 8.65
CA MET A 243 7.74 -16.12 7.47
C MET A 243 8.21 -14.70 7.81
N ARG A 244 8.26 -14.30 9.09
CA ARG A 244 8.62 -12.92 9.51
C ARG A 244 10.03 -12.78 10.05
N LYS A 245 10.90 -13.73 9.73
CA LYS A 245 12.29 -13.72 10.16
C LYS A 245 13.00 -12.41 9.74
N LEU A 246 13.65 -11.80 10.72
CA LEU A 246 14.44 -10.58 10.55
C LEU A 246 15.50 -10.75 9.44
N GLY A 247 15.66 -9.71 8.61
CA GLY A 247 16.57 -9.70 7.46
C GLY A 247 15.97 -10.29 6.17
N GLU A 248 14.93 -11.11 6.28
CA GLU A 248 14.20 -11.68 5.13
C GLU A 248 12.88 -10.96 4.90
N VAL A 249 12.15 -10.64 5.97
CA VAL A 249 10.90 -9.90 5.89
C VAL A 249 11.14 -8.44 5.57
N LYS A 250 10.29 -7.88 4.71
CA LYS A 250 10.27 -6.47 4.37
C LYS A 250 8.82 -5.99 4.35
N TYR A 251 8.67 -4.72 4.70
CA TYR A 251 7.38 -4.03 4.78
C TYR A 251 7.43 -2.77 3.93
N ALA A 252 6.28 -2.38 3.36
CA ALA A 252 6.21 -1.18 2.53
C ALA A 252 4.85 -0.47 2.63
N PHE A 253 4.88 0.85 2.45
CA PHE A 253 3.71 1.68 2.16
C PHE A 253 3.34 1.58 0.68
N ILE A 254 2.05 1.57 0.40
CA ILE A 254 1.46 1.64 -0.94
C ILE A 254 0.29 2.64 -0.92
N ASP A 255 -0.28 2.89 -2.10
CA ASP A 255 -1.43 3.78 -2.29
C ASP A 255 -1.17 5.24 -1.88
N PHE A 256 -0.60 6.00 -2.81
CA PHE A 256 -0.24 7.40 -2.61
C PHE A 256 -1.31 8.34 -3.19
N ASP A 257 -2.58 7.90 -3.29
CA ASP A 257 -3.60 8.74 -3.93
C ASP A 257 -3.96 10.01 -3.15
N ALA A 258 -3.94 9.91 -1.82
CA ALA A 258 -4.23 11.01 -0.91
C ALA A 258 -3.00 11.85 -0.59
N CYS A 259 -1.82 11.40 -1.04
CA CYS A 259 -0.57 11.98 -0.60
C CYS A 259 -0.43 13.43 -1.08
N LEU A 260 0.33 14.21 -0.33
CA LEU A 260 0.76 15.53 -0.74
C LEU A 260 2.28 15.56 -0.81
N THR A 261 2.81 16.12 -1.90
CA THR A 261 4.24 16.30 -2.11
C THR A 261 4.59 17.78 -1.97
N PHE A 262 5.45 18.11 -1.01
CA PHE A 262 5.86 19.49 -0.74
C PHE A 262 7.25 19.79 -1.34
N PRO A 263 7.59 21.08 -1.55
CA PRO A 263 8.96 21.51 -1.86
C PRO A 263 9.98 21.02 -0.82
N GLU A 264 11.22 20.73 -1.25
CA GLU A 264 12.27 20.15 -0.37
C GLU A 264 12.65 21.06 0.80
N ASP A 265 12.53 22.38 0.63
CA ASP A 265 12.81 23.42 1.63
C ASP A 265 11.62 23.72 2.57
N SER A 266 10.50 22.99 2.43
CA SER A 266 9.33 23.18 3.28
C SER A 266 9.66 22.91 4.75
N ASP A 267 9.23 23.83 5.62
CA ASP A 267 9.18 23.62 7.07
C ASP A 267 7.98 22.74 7.42
N LEU A 268 8.27 21.49 7.81
CA LEU A 268 7.27 20.46 8.11
C LEU A 268 6.35 20.87 9.26
N ASP A 269 6.84 21.63 10.24
CA ASP A 269 6.06 22.01 11.43
C ASP A 269 5.07 23.13 11.10
N ALA A 270 5.38 23.95 10.10
CA ALA A 270 4.55 25.06 9.64
C ALA A 270 3.47 24.67 8.63
N VAL A 271 3.58 23.48 8.00
CA VAL A 271 2.59 23.03 6.99
C VAL A 271 1.19 22.97 7.60
N ARG A 272 0.23 23.59 6.91
CA ARG A 272 -1.20 23.48 7.20
C ARG A 272 -1.97 23.22 5.90
N VAL A 273 -2.75 22.14 5.88
CA VAL A 273 -3.62 21.76 4.75
C VAL A 273 -5.00 21.38 5.26
N GLU A 274 -5.99 21.33 4.37
CA GLU A 274 -7.29 20.77 4.72
C GLU A 274 -7.15 19.28 5.06
N ARG A 275 -7.67 18.89 6.22
CA ARG A 275 -7.62 17.52 6.70
C ARG A 275 -8.44 16.60 5.80
N GLU A 276 -7.82 15.51 5.35
CA GLU A 276 -8.52 14.45 4.64
C GLU A 276 -9.31 13.60 5.65
N MET A 277 -10.64 13.64 5.59
CA MET A 277 -11.48 12.88 6.51
C MET A 277 -11.69 11.44 6.02
N ARG A 278 -10.66 10.61 6.18
CA ARG A 278 -10.73 9.16 5.92
C ARG A 278 -11.07 8.37 7.19
N ASN A 279 -11.41 7.10 7.02
CA ASN A 279 -11.85 6.20 8.10
C ASN A 279 -10.92 6.21 9.33
N GLN A 280 -9.61 6.22 9.14
CA GLN A 280 -8.61 6.23 10.21
C GLN A 280 -8.56 7.56 10.97
N VAL A 281 -8.75 8.68 10.26
CA VAL A 281 -8.83 10.03 10.84
C VAL A 281 -10.11 10.17 11.67
N GLU A 282 -11.23 9.64 11.15
CA GLU A 282 -12.48 9.57 11.90
C GLU A 282 -12.39 8.65 13.12
N GLN A 283 -11.71 7.50 13.00
CA GLN A 283 -11.46 6.57 14.12
C GLN A 283 -10.62 7.22 15.24
N LEU A 284 -9.72 8.13 14.89
CA LEU A 284 -8.96 8.94 15.84
C LEU A 284 -9.82 10.04 16.50
N GLY A 285 -11.04 10.30 16.01
CA GLY A 285 -11.90 11.38 16.49
C GLY A 285 -11.40 12.78 16.09
N LEU A 286 -10.48 12.87 15.13
CA LEU A 286 -10.02 14.15 14.58
C LEU A 286 -11.17 14.80 13.81
N LYS A 287 -11.26 16.13 13.86
CA LYS A 287 -12.34 16.90 13.22
C LYS A 287 -11.90 17.53 11.91
N PRO A 288 -12.82 17.81 10.97
CA PRO A 288 -12.50 18.59 9.77
C PRO A 288 -11.87 19.94 10.14
N GLY A 289 -10.94 20.42 9.31
CA GLY A 289 -10.25 21.69 9.52
C GLY A 289 -8.81 21.67 8.99
N MET A 290 -8.08 22.76 9.23
CA MET A 290 -6.66 22.83 8.88
C MET A 290 -5.84 21.96 9.83
N CYS A 291 -4.98 21.11 9.28
CA CYS A 291 -4.14 20.18 10.04
C CYS A 291 -2.69 20.21 9.55
N ASN A 292 -1.78 19.69 10.36
CA ASN A 292 -0.47 19.30 9.89
C ASN A 292 -0.56 17.83 9.40
N PRO A 293 -0.39 17.56 8.09
CA PRO A 293 -0.65 16.24 7.54
C PRO A 293 0.38 15.19 8.00
N PHE A 294 1.59 15.62 8.36
CA PHE A 294 2.64 14.75 8.90
C PHE A 294 2.30 14.29 10.33
N LYS A 295 1.65 15.14 11.12
CA LYS A 295 1.16 14.75 12.47
C LYS A 295 0.01 13.75 12.35
N ASP A 296 -0.94 14.01 11.44
CA ASP A 296 -2.05 13.08 11.17
C ASP A 296 -1.51 11.68 10.75
N ASP A 297 -0.47 11.63 9.91
CA ASP A 297 0.19 10.36 9.52
C ASP A 297 0.81 9.61 10.71
N VAL A 298 1.52 10.31 11.61
CA VAL A 298 2.09 9.69 12.83
C VAL A 298 1.00 9.08 13.70
N LEU A 299 -0.10 9.80 13.92
CA LEU A 299 -1.22 9.33 14.73
C LEU A 299 -1.94 8.14 14.07
N CYS A 300 -2.14 8.17 12.75
CA CYS A 300 -2.72 7.05 12.02
C CYS A 300 -1.85 5.79 12.13
N LEU A 301 -0.52 5.93 11.96
CA LEU A 301 0.39 4.79 12.14
C LEU A 301 0.40 4.29 13.59
N ALA A 302 0.31 5.19 14.58
CA ALA A 302 0.25 4.81 15.99
C ALA A 302 -0.98 3.94 16.32
N VAL A 303 -2.12 4.16 15.63
CA VAL A 303 -3.31 3.31 15.76
C VAL A 303 -3.05 1.90 15.25
N GLU A 304 -2.43 1.75 14.08
CA GLU A 304 -2.11 0.43 13.53
C GLU A 304 -1.04 -0.27 14.37
N ALA A 305 0.00 0.47 14.78
CA ALA A 305 1.08 -0.02 15.62
C ALA A 305 0.57 -0.54 16.98
N GLN A 306 -0.30 0.20 17.67
CA GLN A 306 -0.79 -0.23 18.99
C GLN A 306 -1.66 -1.49 18.90
N ARG A 307 -2.42 -1.66 17.82
CA ARG A 307 -3.25 -2.87 17.60
C ARG A 307 -2.39 -4.13 17.60
N MET A 308 -1.17 -4.06 17.09
CA MET A 308 -0.31 -5.24 17.00
C MET A 308 0.71 -5.33 18.13
N LEU A 309 1.30 -4.22 18.58
CA LEU A 309 2.38 -4.28 19.56
C LEU A 309 1.88 -4.37 21.01
N ARG A 310 0.73 -3.77 21.36
CA ARG A 310 0.19 -3.83 22.75
C ARG A 310 -0.27 -5.23 23.19
N VAL A 311 -0.27 -6.23 22.30
CA VAL A 311 -0.43 -7.64 22.73
C VAL A 311 0.72 -8.11 23.64
N ALA A 312 1.86 -7.43 23.61
CA ALA A 312 2.98 -7.66 24.51
C ALA A 312 2.82 -6.97 25.88
N GLU A 313 1.84 -6.06 26.04
CA GLU A 313 1.70 -5.21 27.22
C GLU A 313 1.49 -5.99 28.52
N HIS A 314 0.88 -7.18 28.45
CA HIS A 314 0.67 -8.01 29.63
C HIS A 314 1.97 -8.48 30.27
N SER A 315 2.97 -8.84 29.47
CA SER A 315 4.30 -9.24 29.95
C SER A 315 5.30 -8.08 29.97
N LEU A 316 5.06 -7.04 29.17
CA LEU A 316 5.91 -5.85 29.01
C LEU A 316 5.09 -4.56 29.17
N PRO A 317 4.75 -4.14 30.40
CA PRO A 317 3.93 -2.95 30.66
C PRO A 317 4.47 -1.66 30.01
N GLU A 318 5.78 -1.59 29.77
CA GLU A 318 6.47 -0.48 29.11
C GLU A 318 5.98 -0.25 27.67
N VAL A 319 5.50 -1.31 26.99
CA VAL A 319 4.87 -1.20 25.66
C VAL A 319 3.60 -0.36 25.74
N GLY A 320 2.77 -0.58 26.76
CA GLY A 320 1.58 0.25 27.00
C GLY A 320 1.97 1.71 27.24
N GLN A 321 2.91 1.94 28.17
CA GLN A 321 3.42 3.28 28.51
C GLN A 321 3.98 4.05 27.31
N PHE A 322 4.61 3.35 26.36
CA PHE A 322 5.09 3.95 25.12
C PHE A 322 3.94 4.55 24.29
N PHE A 323 2.83 3.83 24.11
CA PHE A 323 1.68 4.36 23.38
C PHE A 323 0.92 5.43 24.18
N GLU A 324 0.76 5.24 25.49
CA GLU A 324 0.14 6.27 26.35
C GLU A 324 0.91 7.60 26.29
N TRP A 325 2.24 7.56 26.14
CA TRP A 325 3.03 8.78 25.93
C TRP A 325 2.67 9.50 24.62
N ILE A 326 2.44 8.78 23.52
CA ILE A 326 2.00 9.39 22.25
C ILE A 326 0.63 10.04 22.42
N TRP A 327 -0.30 9.34 23.08
CA TRP A 327 -1.69 9.79 23.25
C TRP A 327 -1.86 10.89 24.31
N ALA A 328 -0.89 11.06 25.20
CA ALA A 328 -0.88 12.13 26.20
C ALA A 328 -0.48 13.49 25.62
N CYS A 329 0.13 13.53 24.42
CA CYS A 329 0.49 14.77 23.75
C CYS A 329 -0.75 15.51 23.24
N ASP A 330 -0.76 16.83 23.37
CA ASP A 330 -1.68 17.67 22.61
C ASP A 330 -1.40 17.52 21.10
N TYR A 331 -2.40 17.74 20.25
CA TYR A 331 -2.26 17.57 18.80
C TYR A 331 -1.07 18.37 18.24
N GLU A 332 -0.89 19.61 18.67
CA GLU A 332 0.22 20.44 18.20
C GLU A 332 1.59 19.99 18.73
N GLU A 333 1.63 19.17 19.78
CA GLU A 333 2.83 18.59 20.36
C GLU A 333 3.07 17.14 19.90
N THR A 334 2.25 16.62 18.96
CA THR A 334 2.41 15.28 18.40
C THR A 334 3.87 15.06 17.98
N PRO A 335 4.55 14.03 18.50
CA PRO A 335 5.95 13.77 18.18
C PRO A 335 6.11 13.45 16.69
N SER A 336 7.25 13.82 16.11
CA SER A 336 7.57 13.42 14.74
C SER A 336 7.81 11.91 14.62
N ALA A 337 7.72 11.36 13.41
CA ALA A 337 8.04 9.95 13.14
C ALA A 337 9.44 9.56 13.66
N THR A 338 10.42 10.45 13.51
CA THR A 338 11.79 10.29 14.06
C THR A 338 11.80 10.12 15.57
N VAL A 339 11.10 10.99 16.30
CA VAL A 339 11.06 10.93 17.77
C VAL A 339 10.37 9.66 18.24
N VAL A 340 9.27 9.26 17.58
CA VAL A 340 8.56 8.01 17.88
C VAL A 340 9.47 6.80 17.61
N LEU A 341 10.14 6.75 16.47
CA LEU A 341 11.06 5.66 16.10
C LEU A 341 12.24 5.56 17.09
N GLN A 342 12.85 6.68 17.45
CA GLN A 342 13.95 6.71 18.41
C GLN A 342 13.52 6.13 19.76
N ARG A 343 12.35 6.55 20.27
CA ARG A 343 11.84 6.06 21.55
C ARG A 343 11.43 4.59 21.49
N LEU A 344 10.89 4.14 20.36
CA LEU A 344 10.57 2.72 20.13
C LEU A 344 11.84 1.86 20.16
N ARG A 345 12.92 2.30 19.49
CA ARG A 345 14.22 1.63 19.51
C ARG A 345 14.86 1.61 20.90
N GLN A 346 14.71 2.69 21.68
CA GLN A 346 15.14 2.74 23.08
C GLN A 346 14.37 1.74 23.94
N LEU A 347 13.04 1.68 23.79
CA LEU A 347 12.20 0.68 24.47
C LEU A 347 12.69 -0.73 24.13
N ARG A 348 12.82 -1.07 22.84
CA ARG A 348 13.32 -2.39 22.43
C ARG A 348 14.70 -2.70 23.00
N GLY A 349 15.61 -1.73 22.97
CA GLY A 349 16.98 -1.87 23.48
C GLY A 349 17.07 -2.08 25.00
N SER A 350 16.02 -1.74 25.76
CA SER A 350 15.95 -2.03 27.20
C SER A 350 15.43 -3.44 27.54
N LEU A 351 14.88 -4.16 26.56
CA LEU A 351 14.33 -5.51 26.75
C LEU A 351 15.42 -6.57 26.62
N SER A 352 15.31 -7.65 27.39
CA SER A 352 16.19 -8.80 27.27
C SER A 352 15.84 -9.67 26.05
N ASP A 353 16.82 -10.45 25.57
CA ASP A 353 16.60 -11.44 24.51
C ASP A 353 15.48 -12.43 24.85
N ASP A 354 15.36 -12.81 26.13
CA ASP A 354 14.34 -13.73 26.59
C ASP A 354 12.95 -13.10 26.51
N GLN A 355 12.81 -11.82 26.85
CA GLN A 355 11.56 -11.07 26.66
C GLN A 355 11.19 -10.98 25.18
N LEU A 356 12.15 -10.64 24.31
CA LEU A 356 11.91 -10.50 22.88
C LEU A 356 11.54 -11.82 22.18
N LYS A 357 12.00 -12.97 22.69
CA LYS A 357 11.68 -14.31 22.16
C LYS A 357 10.33 -14.86 22.62
N GLN A 358 9.64 -14.22 23.57
CA GLN A 358 8.33 -14.67 24.01
C GLN A 358 7.31 -14.61 22.85
N PRO A 359 6.36 -15.56 22.78
CA PRO A 359 5.25 -15.46 21.88
C PRO A 359 4.31 -14.31 22.30
N PRO A 360 3.62 -13.65 21.36
CA PRO A 360 2.58 -12.68 21.70
C PRO A 360 1.44 -13.32 22.52
N ALA A 361 0.85 -12.55 23.44
CA ALA A 361 -0.22 -13.07 24.32
C ALA A 361 -1.58 -13.26 23.62
N GLY A 362 -1.75 -12.73 22.41
CA GLY A 362 -2.98 -12.83 21.63
C GLY A 362 -2.81 -12.35 20.19
N MET A 363 -3.93 -12.24 19.47
CA MET A 363 -3.93 -11.87 18.04
C MET A 363 -3.69 -10.38 17.83
N PHE A 364 -4.43 -9.54 18.56
CA PHE A 364 -4.35 -8.10 18.48
C PHE A 364 -4.91 -7.46 19.75
N TRP A 365 -4.59 -6.19 19.95
CA TRP A 365 -5.10 -5.34 21.02
C TRP A 365 -6.21 -4.44 20.46
N ALA A 366 -7.33 -4.35 21.18
CA ALA A 366 -8.41 -3.42 20.86
C ALA A 366 -9.12 -2.96 22.13
N ARG A 367 -9.34 -1.64 22.25
CA ARG A 367 -10.15 -1.02 23.32
C ARG A 367 -9.72 -1.47 24.73
N GLY A 368 -8.41 -1.53 24.98
CA GLY A 368 -7.87 -1.92 26.29
C GLY A 368 -7.88 -3.43 26.57
N ARG A 369 -8.12 -4.27 25.57
CA ARG A 369 -8.15 -5.74 25.73
C ARG A 369 -7.29 -6.43 24.67
N ILE A 370 -6.67 -7.54 25.06
CA ILE A 370 -5.98 -8.45 24.15
C ILE A 370 -7.00 -9.50 23.69
N GLU A 371 -7.18 -9.62 22.38
CA GLU A 371 -8.06 -10.61 21.78
C GLU A 371 -7.32 -11.96 21.66
N PRO A 372 -7.88 -13.07 22.17
CA PRO A 372 -7.21 -14.36 22.20
C PRO A 372 -7.10 -14.97 20.80
N TYR A 373 -6.15 -15.90 20.61
CA TYR A 373 -6.10 -16.72 19.40
C TYR A 373 -7.39 -17.54 19.25
N ARG A 374 -8.01 -17.44 18.07
CA ARG A 374 -9.15 -18.27 17.68
C ARG A 374 -8.72 -19.69 17.31
#